data_AF-A0A6C0CMN1-F1
#
_entry.id   AF-A0A6C0CMN1-F1
#
_cell.length_a   1.000
_cell.length_b   1.000
_cell.length_c   1.000
_cell.angle_alpha   90.00
_cell.angle_beta   90.00
_cell.angle_gamma   90.00
#
_symmetry.space_group_name_H-M   'P 1'
#
loop_
_entity.id
_entity.type
_entity.pdbx_description
1 polymer ?
#
loop_
_entity_poly.entity_id
_entity_poly.type
_entity_poly.pdbx_seq_one_letter_code
_entity_poly.pdbx_strand_id
1 'polypeptide(L)'
;MELREDLIKDMYENQLKNITRSGMYGRMNGNDIHRMAMCFDKHLWEVRNECIYPSSSKFSYDRQKVLFHRLLYHNYIGSLDDVKSVRHICGNKQCCTIAHLTADKDT
;
A
#
# COMPACT_ATOMS: atom_id res chain seq x y z
N MET A 1 10.67 8.44 -19.00
CA MET A 1 10.55 8.28 -17.53
C MET A 1 9.32 9.05 -17.01
N GLU A 2 8.27 9.24 -17.82
CA GLU A 2 7.08 10.04 -17.44
C GLU A 2 6.08 9.26 -16.57
N LEU A 3 5.95 7.94 -16.77
CA LEU A 3 4.96 7.09 -16.09
C LEU A 3 5.05 7.08 -14.55
N ARG A 4 6.18 7.48 -13.97
CA ARG A 4 6.39 7.46 -12.51
C ARG A 4 5.84 8.73 -11.84
N GLU A 5 5.88 9.88 -12.49
CA GLU A 5 5.47 11.15 -11.88
C GLU A 5 3.95 11.20 -11.67
N ASP A 6 3.18 10.74 -12.65
CA ASP A 6 1.72 10.64 -12.54
C ASP A 6 1.30 9.67 -11.44
N LEU A 7 1.94 8.50 -11.35
CA LEU A 7 1.68 7.55 -10.27
C LEU A 7 1.99 8.16 -8.88
N ILE A 8 3.12 8.84 -8.74
CA ILE A 8 3.49 9.50 -7.48
C ILE A 8 2.45 10.55 -7.12
N LYS A 9 2.06 11.39 -8.08
CA LYS A 9 1.03 12.42 -7.89
C LYS A 9 -0.31 11.80 -7.47
N ASP A 10 -0.78 10.79 -8.19
CA ASP A 10 -1.99 10.04 -7.84
C ASP A 10 -1.93 9.49 -6.41
N MET A 11 -0.80 8.90 -6.04
CA MET A 11 -0.57 8.34 -4.71
C MET A 11 -0.55 9.41 -3.61
N TYR A 12 -0.12 10.63 -3.92
CA TYR A 12 -0.21 11.75 -2.98
C TYR A 12 -1.65 12.23 -2.81
N GLU A 13 -2.35 12.44 -3.92
CA GLU A 13 -3.69 13.03 -3.95
C GLU A 13 -4.75 12.11 -3.35
N ASN A 14 -4.59 10.79 -3.55
CA ASN A 14 -5.55 9.78 -3.10
C ASN A 14 -5.21 9.17 -1.74
N GLN A 15 -4.16 9.63 -1.06
CA GLN A 15 -3.86 9.18 0.30
C GLN A 15 -4.97 9.67 1.25
N LEU A 16 -5.51 8.78 2.08
CA LEU A 16 -6.59 9.11 3.03
C LEU A 16 -6.25 10.36 3.86
N LYS A 17 -7.21 11.25 4.09
CA LYS A 17 -6.95 12.55 4.73
C LYS A 17 -6.66 12.43 6.24
N ASN A 18 -7.35 11.53 6.93
CA ASN A 18 -7.31 11.41 8.38
C ASN A 18 -6.59 10.12 8.82
N ILE A 19 -5.36 9.91 8.36
CA ILE A 19 -4.56 8.75 8.74
C ILE A 19 -3.95 8.99 10.13
N THR A 20 -4.48 8.28 11.13
CA THR A 20 -3.89 8.16 12.47
C THR A 20 -2.90 7.00 12.50
N ARG A 21 -1.92 7.06 13.40
CA ARG A 21 -0.94 5.98 13.55
C ARG A 21 -1.61 4.77 14.21
N SER A 22 -1.54 3.60 13.56
CA SER A 22 -1.95 2.30 14.10
C SER A 22 -0.73 1.40 14.23
N GLY A 23 -0.13 1.38 15.43
CA GLY A 23 1.12 0.67 15.71
C GLY A 23 2.29 1.18 14.87
N MET A 24 2.86 0.31 14.01
CA MET A 24 3.97 0.66 13.12
C MET A 24 3.53 1.35 11.81
N TYR A 25 2.23 1.47 11.56
CA TYR A 25 1.69 2.00 10.32
C TYR A 25 1.15 3.42 10.54
N GLY A 26 1.43 4.30 9.60
CA GLY A 26 0.95 5.67 9.61
C GLY A 26 0.96 6.29 8.22
N ARG A 27 0.81 7.61 8.16
CA ARG A 27 0.82 8.39 6.92
C ARG A 27 2.19 8.28 6.23
N MET A 28 2.19 8.01 4.93
CA MET A 28 3.40 8.06 4.11
C MET A 28 3.75 9.52 3.78
N ASN A 29 5.01 9.89 4.02
CA ASN A 29 5.54 11.15 3.51
C ASN A 29 5.94 10.99 2.03
N GLY A 30 6.45 12.07 1.44
CA GLY A 30 6.86 12.06 0.04
C GLY A 30 7.90 11.04 -0.34
N ASN A 31 8.97 10.95 0.45
CA ASN A 31 10.04 9.99 0.21
C ASN A 31 9.52 8.55 0.33
N ASP A 32 8.55 8.30 1.21
CA ASP A 32 7.89 7.01 1.31
C ASP A 32 7.07 6.71 0.05
N ILE A 33 6.27 7.66 -0.43
CA ILE A 33 5.47 7.51 -1.66
C ILE A 33 6.38 7.28 -2.87
N HIS A 34 7.45 8.06 -3.04
CA HIS A 34 8.40 7.88 -4.13
C HIS A 34 9.00 6.46 -4.12
N ARG A 35 9.47 5.99 -2.96
CA ARG A 35 10.05 4.63 -2.84
C ARG A 35 8.98 3.55 -3.02
N MET A 36 7.76 3.78 -2.55
CA MET A 36 6.63 2.87 -2.73
C MET A 36 6.24 2.77 -4.20
N ALA A 37 6.17 3.89 -4.92
CA ALA A 37 5.84 3.95 -6.34
C ALA A 37 6.81 3.12 -7.20
N MET A 38 8.09 3.04 -6.80
CA MET A 38 9.09 2.20 -7.46
C MET A 38 8.85 0.70 -7.31
N CYS A 39 7.93 0.26 -6.44
CA CYS A 39 7.62 -1.16 -6.25
C CYS A 39 6.54 -1.67 -7.22
N PHE A 40 5.89 -0.79 -7.99
CA PHE A 40 4.82 -1.18 -8.91
C PHE A 40 5.29 -1.22 -10.36
N ASP A 41 4.73 -2.15 -11.13
CA ASP A 41 4.86 -2.15 -12.59
C ASP A 41 3.93 -1.10 -13.24
N LYS A 42 2.71 -0.93 -12.69
CA LYS A 42 1.64 -0.07 -13.23
C LYS A 42 0.99 0.81 -12.15
N HIS A 43 -0.04 1.58 -12.50
CA HIS A 43 -0.76 2.38 -11.51
C HIS A 43 -1.44 1.51 -10.44
N LEU A 44 -1.49 2.01 -9.22
CA LEU A 44 -2.09 1.34 -8.05
C LEU A 44 -3.56 0.93 -8.27
N TRP A 45 -4.25 1.71 -9.11
CA TRP A 45 -5.66 1.61 -9.44
C TRP A 45 -5.94 0.68 -10.62
N GLU A 46 -4.91 0.28 -11.37
CA GLU A 46 -5.07 -0.59 -12.54
C GLU A 46 -5.36 -2.04 -12.14
N VAL A 47 -6.22 -2.67 -12.93
CA VAL A 47 -6.52 -4.10 -12.82
C VAL A 47 -5.28 -4.89 -13.25
N ARG A 48 -4.88 -5.89 -12.43
CA ARG A 48 -3.66 -6.69 -12.63
C ARG A 48 -2.36 -5.87 -12.55
N ASN A 49 -2.31 -4.92 -11.62
CA ASN A 49 -1.04 -4.33 -11.22
C ASN A 49 -0.26 -5.34 -10.38
N GLU A 50 0.89 -5.76 -10.89
CA GLU A 50 1.81 -6.66 -10.19
C GLU A 50 2.93 -5.82 -9.59
N CYS A 51 3.29 -6.13 -8.34
CA CYS A 51 4.50 -5.56 -7.78
C CYS A 51 5.73 -6.24 -8.37
N ILE A 52 6.78 -5.43 -8.52
CA ILE A 52 8.14 -5.89 -8.84
C ILE A 52 8.65 -6.86 -7.75
N TYR A 53 8.16 -6.70 -6.52
CA TYR A 53 8.45 -7.57 -5.39
C TYR A 53 7.19 -8.27 -4.88
N PRO A 54 7.27 -9.46 -4.26
CA PRO A 54 6.10 -10.10 -3.66
C PRO A 54 5.37 -9.14 -2.72
N SER A 55 4.04 -9.11 -2.75
CA SER A 55 3.24 -8.19 -1.90
C SER A 55 3.40 -8.46 -0.39
N SER A 56 3.89 -9.65 -0.03
CA SER A 56 4.28 -10.02 1.33
C SER A 56 5.65 -9.47 1.75
N SER A 57 6.35 -8.76 0.87
CA SER A 57 7.67 -8.21 1.15
C SER A 57 7.61 -7.12 2.21
N LYS A 58 8.73 -6.98 2.92
CA LYS A 58 8.88 -5.93 3.93
C LYS A 58 9.36 -4.64 3.28
N PHE A 59 8.61 -3.56 3.45
CA PHE A 59 8.97 -2.21 3.04
C PHE A 59 9.64 -1.46 4.20
N SER A 60 10.60 -0.59 3.89
CA SER A 60 11.31 0.20 4.90
C SER A 60 10.57 1.52 5.14
N TYR A 61 9.81 1.61 6.23
CA TYR A 61 9.00 2.77 6.59
C TYR A 61 9.33 3.20 8.02
N ASP A 62 9.54 4.50 8.25
CA ASP A 62 9.86 5.07 9.56
C ASP A 62 10.96 4.30 10.33
N ARG A 63 12.07 3.99 9.62
CA ARG A 63 13.21 3.19 10.12
C ARG A 63 12.87 1.75 10.54
N GLN A 64 11.67 1.27 10.23
CA GLN A 64 11.20 -0.08 10.54
C GLN A 64 10.84 -0.84 9.25
N LYS A 65 10.75 -2.17 9.38
CA LYS A 65 10.34 -3.06 8.29
C LYS A 65 8.87 -3.44 8.49
N VAL A 66 7.99 -2.93 7.63
CA VAL A 66 6.54 -3.17 7.69
C VAL A 66 6.06 -3.98 6.49
N LEU A 67 4.90 -4.64 6.62
CA LEU A 67 4.32 -5.37 5.48
C LEU A 67 3.78 -4.39 4.45
N PHE A 68 4.21 -4.57 3.21
CA PHE A 68 3.90 -3.68 2.09
C PHE A 68 2.38 -3.48 1.90
N HIS A 69 1.64 -4.58 1.76
CA HIS A 69 0.19 -4.53 1.54
C HIS A 69 -0.59 -3.92 2.72
N ARG A 70 -0.11 -4.07 3.96
CA ARG A 70 -0.72 -3.42 5.13
C ARG A 70 -0.52 -1.91 5.10
N LEU A 71 0.68 -1.45 4.72
CA LEU A 71 0.96 -0.02 4.60
C LEU A 71 0.10 0.61 3.50
N LEU A 72 -0.08 -0.06 2.36
CA LEU A 72 -0.99 0.40 1.30
C LEU A 72 -2.44 0.46 1.75
N TYR A 73 -2.94 -0.62 2.37
CA TYR A 73 -4.32 -0.64 2.88
C TYR A 73 -4.57 0.54 3.84
N HIS A 74 -3.64 0.76 4.78
CA HIS A 74 -3.75 1.84 5.76
C HIS A 74 -3.81 3.23 5.14
N ASN A 75 -3.10 3.43 4.03
CA ASN A 75 -2.96 4.74 3.40
C ASN A 75 -4.03 5.03 2.34
N TYR A 76 -4.67 4.00 1.76
CA TYR A 76 -5.56 4.17 0.61
C TYR A 76 -6.95 3.53 0.75
N ILE A 77 -7.17 2.65 1.73
CA ILE A 77 -8.43 1.90 1.85
C ILE A 77 -9.11 2.17 3.20
N GLY A 78 -8.41 1.96 4.31
CA GLY A 78 -8.99 2.18 5.63
C GLY A 78 -8.01 1.98 6.78
N SER A 79 -8.43 2.34 7.99
CA SER A 79 -7.59 2.14 9.18
C SER A 79 -7.26 0.66 9.41
N LEU A 80 -6.12 0.42 10.06
CA LEU A 80 -5.72 -0.91 10.53
C LEU A 80 -6.13 -1.17 11.99
N ASP A 81 -6.87 -0.24 12.60
CA ASP A 81 -7.46 -0.47 13.92
C ASP A 81 -8.41 -1.67 13.84
N ASP A 82 -8.27 -2.61 14.78
CA ASP A 82 -9.00 -3.88 14.86
C ASP A 82 -8.84 -4.80 13.63
N VAL A 83 -7.85 -4.54 12.76
CA VAL A 83 -7.52 -5.37 11.59
C VAL A 83 -6.45 -6.40 11.95
N LYS A 84 -6.89 -7.65 12.08
CA LYS A 84 -6.03 -8.81 12.30
C LYS A 84 -5.09 -9.04 11.11
N SER A 85 -5.64 -9.16 9.92
CA SER A 85 -4.88 -9.42 8.69
C SER A 85 -5.40 -8.62 7.51
N VAL A 86 -4.48 -8.29 6.60
CA VAL A 86 -4.81 -7.79 5.27
C VAL A 86 -4.35 -8.83 4.26
N ARG A 87 -5.19 -9.18 3.30
CA ARG A 87 -4.90 -10.20 2.28
C ARG A 87 -5.40 -9.79 0.91
N HIS A 88 -4.89 -10.47 -0.12
CA HIS A 88 -5.35 -10.30 -1.49
C HIS A 88 -6.49 -11.26 -1.79
N ILE A 89 -7.64 -10.75 -2.24
CA ILE A 89 -8.79 -11.58 -2.62
C ILE A 89 -8.58 -12.31 -3.95
N CYS A 90 -7.68 -11.82 -4.80
CA CYS A 90 -7.42 -12.37 -6.13
C CYS A 90 -6.54 -13.64 -6.13
N GLY A 91 -6.02 -14.07 -4.98
CA GLY A 91 -5.12 -15.23 -4.86
C GLY A 91 -3.71 -15.04 -5.45
N ASN A 92 -3.46 -13.96 -6.21
CA ASN A 92 -2.14 -13.63 -6.73
C ASN A 92 -1.27 -12.97 -5.64
N LYS A 93 -0.20 -13.65 -5.23
CA LYS A 93 0.75 -13.16 -4.20
C LYS A 93 1.58 -11.96 -4.65
N GLN A 94 1.69 -11.71 -5.95
CA GLN A 94 2.38 -10.55 -6.51
C GLN A 94 1.44 -9.38 -6.81
N CYS A 95 0.12 -9.56 -6.67
CA CYS A 95 -0.83 -8.49 -6.89
C CYS A 95 -0.55 -7.30 -5.95
N CYS A 96 -0.67 -6.10 -6.51
CA CYS A 96 -0.54 -4.84 -5.80
C CYS A 96 -1.64 -3.83 -6.13
N THR A 97 -2.61 -4.24 -6.95
CA THR A 97 -3.89 -3.53 -7.11
C THR A 97 -4.56 -3.41 -5.75
N ILE A 98 -4.75 -2.19 -5.26
CA ILE A 98 -5.33 -1.96 -3.93
C ILE A 98 -6.80 -2.37 -3.83
N ALA A 99 -7.55 -2.33 -4.94
CA ALA A 99 -8.91 -2.85 -4.99
C ALA A 99 -9.00 -4.36 -4.68
N HIS A 100 -7.88 -5.09 -4.73
CA HIS A 100 -7.82 -6.50 -4.35
C HIS A 100 -7.42 -6.73 -2.89
N LEU A 101 -7.13 -5.68 -2.11
CA LEU A 101 -6.83 -5.80 -0.69
C LEU A 101 -8.12 -5.83 0.13
N THR A 102 -8.21 -6.78 1.05
CA THR A 102 -9.27 -6.85 2.06
C THR A 102 -8.68 -7.02 3.45
N ALA A 103 -9.36 -6.49 4.46
CA ALA A 103 -9.05 -6.70 5.87
C ALA A 103 -9.96 -7.75 6.48
N ASP A 104 -9.40 -8.66 7.29
CA ASP A 104 -10.14 -9.50 8.21
C ASP A 104 -10.03 -8.86 9.61
N LYS A 105 -11.17 -8.63 10.26
CA LYS A 105 -11.26 -8.00 11.58
C LYS A 105 -11.28 -9.06 12.69
N ASP A 106 -10.81 -8.69 13.88
CA ASP A 106 -11.08 -9.49 15.08
C ASP A 106 -12.56 -9.28 15.43
N THR A 107 -13.38 -10.33 15.22
CA THR A 107 -14.79 -10.41 15.62
C THR A 107 -14.94 -10.63 17.10
#